data_AF-A0A8S3JZE3-F1
#
_entry.id   AF-A0A8S3JZE3-F1
#
_cell.length_a   1.000
_cell.length_b   1.000
_cell.length_c   1.000
_cell.angle_alpha   90.00
_cell.angle_beta   90.00
_cell.angle_gamma   90.00
#
_symmetry.space_group_name_H-M   'P 1'
#
loop_
_entity.id
_entity.type
_entity.pdbx_description
1 polymer ?
#
loop_
_entity_poly.entity_id
_entity_poly.type
_entity_poly.pdbx_seq_one_letter_code
_entity_poly.pdbx_strand_id
1 'polypeptide(L)'
;EKFVDAVLEDLRLIGEKESLRKHEIPSRIIIDFEPFTPQNGLLTSSMKHCRHKLAAHYADRLKLPSNIQQRLKNMIETVTGKSISIDNSEDNVFLNIGGDSLAAVRLSEMIENDLGISLSLNILFDPQMNLERLTTCIQDPSQFPQLTVSQLLNDSQLDLNIKVDQHKHTV
;
A
#
# COMPACT_ATOMS: atom_id res chain seq x y z
N GLU A 1 17.19 8.21 14.90
CA GLU A 1 16.99 7.18 13.86
C GLU A 1 17.35 5.80 14.39
N LYS A 2 18.62 5.48 14.68
CA LYS A 2 19.06 4.15 15.16
C LYS A 2 18.20 3.44 16.23
N PHE A 3 17.63 4.16 17.19
CA PHE A 3 16.79 3.55 18.24
C PHE A 3 15.41 3.11 17.72
N VAL A 4 14.79 3.92 16.87
CA VAL A 4 13.50 3.57 16.26
C VAL A 4 13.67 2.36 15.35
N ASP A 5 14.73 2.34 14.56
CA ASP A 5 15.06 1.23 13.66
C ASP A 5 15.30 -0.07 14.45
N ALA A 6 16.00 0.01 15.58
CA ALA A 6 16.24 -1.15 16.44
C ALA A 6 14.94 -1.71 17.05
N VAL A 7 14.03 -0.84 17.50
CA VAL A 7 12.72 -1.27 18.05
C VAL A 7 11.86 -1.87 16.95
N LEU A 8 11.89 -1.31 15.74
CA LEU A 8 11.13 -1.82 14.61
C LEU A 8 11.63 -3.20 14.16
N GLU A 9 12.95 -3.40 14.13
CA GLU A 9 13.53 -4.71 13.84
C GLU A 9 13.15 -5.74 14.91
N ASP A 10 13.18 -5.37 16.19
CA ASP A 10 12.75 -6.26 17.28
C ASP A 10 11.27 -6.64 17.16
N LEU A 11 10.39 -5.69 16.84
CA LEU A 11 8.97 -5.97 16.55
C LEU A 11 8.80 -6.93 15.36
N ARG A 12 9.63 -6.78 14.33
CA ARG A 12 9.64 -7.65 13.15
C ARG A 12 10.03 -9.07 13.51
N LEU A 13 11.12 -9.24 14.27
CA LEU A 13 11.60 -10.55 14.75
C LEU A 13 10.57 -11.23 15.65
N ILE A 14 9.92 -10.49 16.56
CA ILE A 14 8.83 -11.02 17.40
C ILE A 14 7.65 -11.45 16.52
N GLY A 15 7.27 -10.63 15.53
CA GLY A 15 6.19 -10.97 14.61
C GLY A 15 6.46 -12.22 13.79
N GLU A 16 7.68 -12.41 13.29
CA GLU A 16 8.10 -13.62 12.60
C GLU A 16 8.04 -14.86 13.53
N LYS A 17 8.54 -14.72 14.76
CA LYS A 17 8.51 -15.80 15.76
C LYS A 17 7.09 -16.24 16.12
N GLU A 18 6.17 -15.29 16.27
CA GLU A 18 4.77 -15.55 16.60
C GLU A 18 3.91 -15.86 15.35
N SER A 19 4.53 -16.03 14.17
CA SER A 19 3.86 -16.32 12.90
C SER A 19 2.76 -15.31 12.54
N LEU A 20 2.96 -14.03 12.87
CA LEU A 20 2.08 -12.95 12.47
C LEU A 20 2.16 -12.71 10.96
N ARG A 21 1.05 -12.24 10.39
CA ARG A 21 1.02 -11.82 8.99
C ARG A 21 1.76 -10.50 8.87
N LYS A 22 2.42 -10.26 7.73
CA LYS A 22 3.21 -9.03 7.49
C LYS A 22 2.43 -7.75 7.80
N HIS A 23 1.14 -7.69 7.45
CA HIS A 23 0.28 -6.53 7.69
C HIS A 23 -0.14 -6.32 9.15
N GLU A 24 0.14 -7.28 10.03
CA GLU A 24 -0.08 -7.16 11.48
C GLU A 24 1.13 -6.55 12.20
N ILE A 25 2.28 -6.50 11.51
CA ILE A 25 3.52 -5.91 12.02
C ILE A 25 3.57 -4.43 11.60
N PRO A 26 3.76 -3.48 12.53
CA PRO A 26 3.82 -2.06 12.19
C PRO A 26 5.00 -1.74 11.24
N SER A 27 4.69 -1.08 10.12
CA SER A 27 5.72 -0.59 9.18
C SER A 27 6.43 0.66 9.64
N ARG A 28 5.82 1.42 10.54
CA ARG A 28 6.38 2.64 11.11
C ARG A 28 5.86 2.81 12.53
N ILE A 29 6.73 3.31 13.40
CA ILE A 29 6.42 3.62 14.78
C ILE A 29 6.86 5.04 15.13
N ILE A 30 6.29 5.56 16.21
CA ILE A 30 6.72 6.82 16.82
C ILE A 30 7.02 6.50 18.27
N ILE A 31 8.19 6.95 18.72
CA ILE A 31 8.57 6.84 20.13
C ILE A 31 8.35 8.21 20.76
N ASP A 32 7.51 8.22 21.78
CA ASP A 32 7.31 9.35 22.67
C ASP A 32 7.82 8.97 24.06
N PHE A 33 8.61 9.85 24.67
CA PHE A 33 9.14 9.62 26.01
C PHE A 33 8.24 10.18 27.10
N GLU A 34 7.20 10.94 26.73
CA GLU A 34 6.17 11.35 27.67
C GLU A 34 5.22 10.17 27.98
N PRO A 35 5.06 9.77 29.26
CA PRO A 35 4.19 8.67 29.61
C PRO A 35 2.71 9.03 29.41
N PHE A 36 1.89 8.03 29.10
CA PHE A 36 0.45 8.20 29.07
C PHE A 36 -0.10 8.33 30.48
N THR A 37 -0.87 9.39 30.74
CA THR A 37 -1.45 9.66 32.04
C THR A 37 -2.94 10.01 31.92
N PRO A 38 -3.74 9.87 32.99
CA PRO A 38 -5.09 10.42 33.00
C PRO A 38 -5.08 11.96 32.87
N GLN A 39 -4.03 12.62 33.38
CA GLN A 39 -3.87 14.09 33.36
C GLN A 39 -3.67 14.64 31.94
N ASN A 40 -2.82 14.01 31.13
CA ASN A 40 -2.70 14.35 29.70
C ASN A 40 -3.85 13.75 28.85
N GLY A 41 -4.79 13.04 29.49
CA GLY A 41 -6.00 12.52 28.86
C GLY A 41 -5.77 11.32 27.94
N LEU A 42 -4.53 10.82 27.82
CA LEU A 42 -4.21 9.66 26.98
C LEU A 42 -4.63 8.33 27.63
N LEU A 43 -4.86 8.35 28.95
CA LEU A 43 -5.53 7.29 29.68
C LEU A 43 -6.94 7.71 30.12
N THR A 44 -7.83 6.72 30.23
CA THR A 44 -9.11 6.83 30.90
C THR A 44 -8.92 6.89 32.42
N SER A 45 -9.95 7.30 33.17
CA SER A 45 -9.93 7.27 34.64
C SER A 45 -9.69 5.87 35.23
N SER A 46 -9.95 4.81 34.45
CA SER A 46 -9.66 3.41 34.79
C SER A 46 -8.28 2.95 34.33
N MET A 47 -7.36 3.87 33.98
CA MET A 47 -5.99 3.60 33.52
C MET A 47 -5.86 2.86 32.18
N LYS A 48 -6.95 2.71 31.42
CA LYS A 48 -6.93 2.12 30.07
C LYS A 48 -6.58 3.17 29.01
N HIS A 49 -5.87 2.78 27.95
CA HIS A 49 -5.59 3.63 26.79
C HIS A 49 -6.87 4.21 26.17
N CYS A 50 -6.89 5.52 25.99
CA CYS A 50 -7.99 6.24 25.38
C CYS A 50 -7.76 6.37 23.86
N ARG A 51 -8.19 5.36 23.10
CA ARG A 51 -7.88 5.23 21.65
C ARG A 51 -8.18 6.49 20.83
N HIS A 52 -9.35 7.11 21.04
CA HIS A 52 -9.74 8.30 20.26
C HIS A 52 -8.84 9.51 20.55
N LYS A 53 -8.45 9.72 21.81
CA LYS A 53 -7.53 10.81 22.20
C LYS A 53 -6.12 10.54 21.73
N LEU A 54 -5.64 9.31 21.84
CA LEU A 54 -4.33 8.89 21.29
C LEU A 54 -4.28 9.12 19.77
N ALA A 55 -5.30 8.69 19.04
CA ALA A 55 -5.38 8.89 17.60
C ALA A 55 -5.34 10.38 17.23
N ALA A 56 -6.11 11.24 17.92
CA ALA A 56 -6.10 12.68 17.69
C ALA A 56 -4.75 13.32 18.05
N HIS A 57 -4.16 12.96 19.19
CA HIS A 57 -2.89 13.50 19.67
C HIS A 57 -1.72 13.19 18.73
N TYR A 58 -1.70 11.98 18.16
CA TYR A 58 -0.63 11.53 17.28
C TYR A 58 -0.95 11.67 15.78
N ALA A 59 -2.15 12.14 15.42
CA ALA A 59 -2.62 12.22 14.04
C ALA A 59 -1.61 12.92 13.14
N ASP A 60 -1.11 14.09 13.52
CA ASP A 60 -0.21 14.86 12.65
C ASP A 60 1.20 14.26 12.54
N ARG A 61 1.67 13.56 13.58
CA ARG A 61 2.98 12.90 13.56
C ARG A 61 2.93 11.55 12.81
N LEU A 62 1.78 10.88 12.84
CA LEU A 62 1.50 9.63 12.11
C LEU A 62 1.02 9.86 10.69
N LYS A 63 0.53 11.07 10.35
CA LYS A 63 0.19 11.43 8.99
C LYS A 63 1.36 11.09 8.08
N LEU A 64 1.05 10.23 7.13
CA LEU A 64 1.95 9.86 6.06
C LEU A 64 2.31 11.18 5.34
N PRO A 65 3.60 11.52 5.15
CA PRO A 65 4.00 12.87 4.75
C PRO A 65 3.34 13.25 3.43
N SER A 66 3.03 14.53 3.25
CA SER A 66 2.52 15.15 2.00
C SER A 66 3.38 14.88 0.76
N ASN A 67 4.54 14.23 0.92
CA ASN A 67 5.44 13.78 -0.12
C ASN A 67 5.21 12.33 -0.59
N ILE A 68 4.15 11.62 -0.20
CA ILE A 68 3.90 10.26 -0.74
C ILE A 68 3.74 10.30 -2.25
N GLN A 69 2.99 11.28 -2.75
CA GLN A 69 2.84 11.47 -4.19
C GLN A 69 4.20 11.68 -4.86
N GLN A 70 5.11 12.45 -4.24
CA GLN A 70 6.48 12.63 -4.73
C GLN A 70 7.34 11.37 -4.59
N ARG A 71 7.20 10.61 -3.50
CA ARG A 71 7.92 9.35 -3.30
C ARG A 71 7.48 8.31 -4.32
N LEU A 72 6.18 8.16 -4.54
CA LEU A 72 5.62 7.29 -5.56
C LEU A 72 6.08 7.70 -6.94
N LYS A 73 6.07 9.01 -7.22
CA LYS A 73 6.64 9.55 -8.46
C LYS A 73 8.08 9.08 -8.61
N ASN A 74 8.94 9.33 -7.63
CA ASN A 74 10.36 8.95 -7.69
C ASN A 74 10.55 7.42 -7.83
N MET A 75 9.73 6.61 -7.16
CA MET A 75 9.76 5.15 -7.29
C MET A 75 9.38 4.70 -8.70
N ILE A 76 8.29 5.24 -9.27
CA ILE A 76 7.87 4.93 -10.63
C ILE A 76 8.95 5.36 -11.63
N GLU A 77 9.55 6.54 -11.47
CA GLU A 77 10.67 7.00 -12.31
C GLU A 77 11.89 6.08 -12.20
N THR A 78 12.21 5.61 -11.00
CA THR A 78 13.33 4.69 -10.74
C THR A 78 13.13 3.36 -11.44
N VAL A 79 11.91 2.82 -11.37
CA VAL A 79 11.57 1.50 -11.91
C VAL A 79 11.42 1.54 -13.43
N THR A 80 10.78 2.59 -13.97
CA THR A 80 10.54 2.74 -15.41
C THR A 80 11.71 3.38 -16.16
N GLY A 81 12.65 4.02 -15.44
CA GLY A 81 13.80 4.73 -16.01
C GLY A 81 13.42 6.01 -16.77
N LYS A 82 12.19 6.49 -16.63
CA LYS A 82 11.65 7.65 -17.35
C LYS A 82 11.10 8.66 -16.35
N SER A 83 11.36 9.95 -16.59
CA SER A 83 10.85 11.01 -15.72
C SER A 83 9.37 11.30 -16.02
N ILE A 84 8.59 11.44 -14.96
CA ILE A 84 7.19 11.83 -14.99
C ILE A 84 7.12 13.37 -15.01
N SER A 85 6.60 13.93 -16.10
CA SER A 85 6.11 15.31 -16.05
C SER A 85 4.75 15.30 -15.34
N ILE A 86 4.57 16.17 -14.34
CA ILE A 86 3.30 16.34 -13.62
C ILE A 86 2.37 17.14 -14.52
N ASP A 87 1.97 16.56 -15.65
CA ASP A 87 0.75 16.96 -16.33
C ASP A 87 -0.33 16.02 -15.86
N ASN A 88 -1.40 16.62 -15.32
CA ASN A 88 -2.58 15.95 -14.77
C ASN A 88 -3.19 15.03 -15.83
N SER A 89 -2.69 13.80 -15.87
CA SER A 89 -3.21 12.73 -16.70
C SER A 89 -4.23 11.99 -15.85
N GLU A 90 -5.48 12.04 -16.30
CA GLU A 90 -6.57 11.25 -15.71
C GLU A 90 -6.31 9.73 -15.86
N ASP A 91 -5.39 9.37 -16.77
CA ASP A 91 -4.96 8.03 -17.11
C ASP A 91 -3.89 7.45 -16.17
N ASN A 92 -3.70 6.14 -16.27
CA ASN A 92 -2.67 5.42 -15.54
C ASN A 92 -1.24 5.85 -15.93
N VAL A 93 -0.60 6.59 -15.02
CA VAL A 93 0.78 7.11 -15.17
C VAL A 93 1.80 5.98 -15.37
N PHE A 94 1.62 4.84 -14.69
CA PHE A 94 2.53 3.70 -14.78
C PHE A 94 2.48 3.06 -16.18
N LEU A 95 1.28 2.80 -16.71
CA LEU A 95 1.11 2.21 -18.04
C LEU A 95 1.52 3.17 -19.16
N ASN A 96 1.17 4.46 -19.06
CA ASN A 96 1.53 5.46 -20.07
C ASN A 96 3.03 5.64 -20.23
N ILE A 97 3.80 5.43 -19.17
CA ILE A 97 5.26 5.53 -19.19
C ILE A 97 5.90 4.22 -19.67
N GLY A 98 5.10 3.19 -19.94
CA GLY A 98 5.57 1.89 -20.41
C GLY A 98 6.02 0.99 -19.26
N GLY A 99 5.39 1.10 -18.10
CA GLY A 99 5.51 0.12 -17.04
C GLY A 99 5.07 -1.27 -17.52
N ASP A 100 5.95 -2.25 -17.36
CA ASP A 100 5.68 -3.65 -17.69
C ASP A 100 5.48 -4.49 -16.41
N SER A 101 5.29 -5.81 -16.56
CA SER A 101 5.11 -6.72 -15.42
C SER A 101 6.31 -6.77 -14.47
N LEU A 102 7.54 -6.63 -15.00
CA LEU A 102 8.75 -6.67 -14.16
C LEU A 102 8.90 -5.37 -13.36
N ALA A 103 8.61 -4.24 -14.00
CA ALA A 103 8.50 -2.95 -13.37
C ALA A 103 7.43 -2.96 -12.27
N ALA A 104 6.25 -3.54 -12.52
CA ALA A 104 5.17 -3.59 -11.55
C ALA A 104 5.57 -4.36 -10.27
N VAL A 105 6.25 -5.51 -10.44
CA VAL A 105 6.76 -6.31 -9.31
C VAL A 105 7.79 -5.50 -8.51
N ARG A 106 8.76 -4.88 -9.18
CA ARG A 106 9.78 -4.06 -8.52
C ARG A 106 9.17 -2.87 -7.77
N LEU A 107 8.20 -2.20 -8.38
CA LEU A 107 7.50 -1.09 -7.76
C LEU A 107 6.73 -1.54 -6.51
N SER A 108 6.03 -2.67 -6.59
CA SER A 108 5.34 -3.26 -5.44
C SER A 108 6.30 -3.56 -4.29
N GLU A 109 7.46 -4.15 -4.58
CA GLU A 109 8.48 -4.41 -3.56
C GLU A 109 9.04 -3.11 -2.96
N MET A 110 9.30 -2.09 -3.80
CA MET A 110 9.78 -0.79 -3.32
C MET A 110 8.76 -0.09 -2.42
N ILE A 111 7.46 -0.18 -2.74
CA ILE A 111 6.38 0.35 -1.92
C ILE A 111 6.24 -0.43 -0.62
N GLU A 112 6.33 -1.76 -0.65
CA GLU A 112 6.31 -2.60 0.56
C GLU A 112 7.51 -2.28 1.46
N ASN A 113 8.71 -2.06 0.90
CA ASN A 113 9.92 -1.78 1.68
C ASN A 113 9.98 -0.35 2.23
N ASP A 114 9.58 0.68 1.45
CA ASP A 114 9.66 2.08 1.88
C ASP A 114 8.42 2.55 2.66
N LEU A 115 7.24 2.03 2.31
CA LEU A 115 5.95 2.46 2.88
C LEU A 115 5.28 1.36 3.72
N GLY A 116 5.76 0.11 3.65
CA GLY A 116 5.22 -0.99 4.45
C GLY A 116 3.86 -1.49 4.01
N ILE A 117 3.45 -1.15 2.77
CA ILE A 117 2.13 -1.45 2.24
C ILE A 117 2.31 -2.47 1.12
N SER A 118 1.65 -3.62 1.25
CA SER A 118 1.62 -4.63 0.19
C SER A 118 0.58 -4.22 -0.86
N LEU A 119 1.06 -3.84 -2.04
CA LEU A 119 0.21 -3.41 -3.15
C LEU A 119 -0.11 -4.58 -4.09
N SER A 120 -1.38 -4.81 -4.39
CA SER A 120 -1.76 -5.82 -5.38
C SER A 120 -1.42 -5.34 -6.79
N LEU A 121 -0.75 -6.19 -7.59
CA LEU A 121 -0.33 -5.82 -8.96
C LEU A 121 -1.51 -5.40 -9.85
N ASN A 122 -2.69 -5.98 -9.66
CA ASN A 122 -3.90 -5.63 -10.43
C ASN A 122 -4.28 -4.14 -10.31
N ILE A 123 -3.96 -3.51 -9.18
CA ILE A 123 -4.21 -2.08 -8.95
C ILE A 123 -3.32 -1.24 -9.88
N LEU A 124 -2.07 -1.67 -10.13
CA LEU A 124 -1.14 -0.97 -11.03
C LEU A 124 -1.54 -1.09 -12.50
N PHE A 125 -2.29 -2.13 -12.88
CA PHE A 125 -2.76 -2.36 -14.25
C PHE A 125 -4.16 -1.82 -14.54
N ASP A 126 -4.85 -1.24 -13.55
CA ASP A 126 -6.15 -0.61 -13.77
C ASP A 126 -5.98 0.68 -14.62
N PRO A 127 -6.62 0.79 -15.80
CA PRO A 127 -6.51 1.98 -16.65
C PRO A 127 -6.89 3.30 -15.96
N GLN A 128 -7.75 3.23 -14.94
CA GLN A 128 -8.24 4.38 -14.19
C GLN A 128 -7.34 4.74 -13.00
N MET A 129 -6.21 4.05 -12.81
CA MET A 129 -5.31 4.23 -11.66
C MET A 129 -4.27 5.33 -11.91
N ASN A 130 -4.68 6.59 -11.67
CA ASN A 130 -3.76 7.72 -11.71
C ASN A 130 -2.93 7.85 -10.40
N LEU A 131 -1.94 8.76 -10.42
CA LEU A 131 -1.03 8.96 -9.30
C LEU A 131 -1.74 9.44 -8.01
N GLU A 132 -2.81 10.22 -8.15
CA GLU A 132 -3.61 10.70 -7.01
C GLU A 132 -4.37 9.53 -6.36
N ARG A 133 -5.08 8.72 -7.16
CA ARG A 133 -5.79 7.52 -6.68
C ARG A 133 -4.85 6.50 -6.08
N LEU A 134 -3.66 6.32 -6.65
CA LEU A 134 -2.62 5.46 -6.08
C LEU A 134 -2.15 6.00 -4.71
N THR A 135 -1.97 7.32 -4.59
CA THR A 135 -1.61 7.98 -3.33
C THR A 135 -2.71 7.78 -2.29
N THR A 136 -3.97 7.98 -2.65
CA THR A 136 -5.12 7.73 -1.77
C THR A 136 -5.23 6.26 -1.38
N CYS A 137 -5.00 5.33 -2.31
CA CYS A 137 -4.99 3.89 -2.05
C CYS A 137 -3.94 3.50 -1.00
N ILE A 138 -2.77 4.14 -1.06
CA ILE A 138 -1.67 3.88 -0.13
C ILE A 138 -1.94 4.55 1.22
N GLN A 139 -2.59 5.70 1.25
CA GLN A 139 -3.00 6.36 2.50
C GLN A 139 -4.15 5.63 3.19
N ASP A 140 -5.08 5.07 2.43
CA ASP A 140 -6.22 4.30 2.93
C ASP A 140 -6.35 2.96 2.19
N PRO A 141 -5.59 1.93 2.61
CA PRO A 141 -5.62 0.61 1.98
C PRO A 141 -6.96 -0.12 2.14
N SER A 142 -7.90 0.40 2.94
CA SER A 142 -9.25 -0.18 3.08
C SER A 142 -10.19 0.13 1.92
N GLN A 143 -9.84 1.09 1.06
CA GLN A 143 -10.68 1.57 -0.04
C GLN A 143 -10.68 0.66 -1.28
N PHE A 144 -9.72 -0.24 -1.41
CA PHE A 144 -9.61 -1.11 -2.60
C PHE A 144 -9.83 -2.58 -2.22
N PRO A 145 -10.71 -3.29 -2.94
CA PRO A 145 -11.02 -4.67 -2.64
C PRO A 145 -9.75 -5.50 -2.80
N GLN A 146 -9.26 -6.08 -1.70
CA GLN A 146 -8.43 -7.26 -1.81
C GLN A 146 -9.25 -8.30 -2.58
N LEU A 147 -8.67 -8.87 -3.65
CA LEU A 147 -9.30 -9.94 -4.41
C LEU A 147 -9.81 -10.99 -3.43
N THR A 148 -11.13 -11.00 -3.24
CA THR A 148 -11.72 -11.93 -2.30
C THR A 148 -11.83 -13.26 -3.03
N VAL A 149 -11.60 -14.38 -2.34
CA VAL A 149 -11.75 -15.73 -2.93
C VAL A 149 -13.10 -15.87 -3.66
N SER A 150 -14.14 -15.23 -3.13
CA SER A 150 -15.47 -15.14 -3.73
C SER A 150 -15.51 -14.45 -5.10
N GLN A 151 -14.72 -13.40 -5.32
CA GLN A 151 -14.63 -12.72 -6.63
C GLN A 151 -13.91 -13.60 -7.65
N LEU A 152 -12.82 -14.28 -7.26
CA LEU A 152 -12.09 -15.20 -8.13
C LEU A 152 -12.95 -16.41 -8.56
N LEU A 153 -13.77 -16.93 -7.65
CA LEU A 153 -14.71 -18.01 -7.96
C LEU A 153 -15.79 -17.54 -8.93
N ASN A 154 -16.32 -16.33 -8.78
CA ASN A 154 -17.30 -15.77 -9.71
C ASN A 154 -16.70 -15.54 -11.11
N ASP A 155 -15.47 -15.03 -11.20
CA ASP A 155 -14.79 -14.83 -12.48
C ASP A 155 -14.49 -16.16 -13.20
N SER A 156 -14.25 -17.24 -12.46
CA SER A 156 -14.08 -18.58 -13.04
C SER A 156 -15.35 -19.16 -13.65
N GLN A 157 -16.52 -18.63 -13.27
CA GLN A 157 -17.82 -19.03 -13.81
C GLN A 157 -18.26 -18.17 -15.00
N LEU A 158 -17.45 -17.21 -15.46
CA LEU A 158 -17.71 -16.53 -16.71
C LEU A 158 -17.59 -17.54 -17.85
N ASP A 159 -18.75 -17.92 -18.42
CA ASP A 159 -18.82 -18.61 -19.70
C ASP A 159 -18.18 -17.70 -20.76
N LEU A 160 -16.88 -17.90 -20.97
CA LEU A 160 -16.14 -17.30 -22.05
C LEU A 160 -16.70 -17.90 -23.33
N ASN A 161 -17.72 -17.26 -23.91
CA ASN A 161 -18.34 -17.62 -25.19
C ASN A 161 -17.37 -17.34 -26.34
N ILE A 162 -16.22 -17.99 -26.31
CA ILE A 162 -15.15 -17.91 -27.29
C ILE A 162 -15.67 -18.68 -28.50
N LYS A 163 -16.17 -17.94 -29.50
CA LYS A 163 -16.37 -18.50 -30.83
C LYS A 163 -15.00 -18.85 -31.41
N VAL A 164 -14.62 -20.11 -31.27
CA VAL A 164 -13.48 -20.66 -32.00
C VAL A 164 -13.88 -20.72 -33.47
N ASP A 165 -13.35 -19.80 -34.27
CA ASP A 165 -13.55 -19.79 -35.71
C ASP A 165 -12.88 -21.03 -36.31
N GLN A 166 -13.70 -22.00 -36.74
CA GLN A 166 -13.25 -23.25 -37.32
C GLN A 166 -12.77 -23.03 -38.75
N HIS A 167 -11.63 -22.38 -38.97
CA HIS A 167 -11.03 -22.30 -40.30
C HIS A 167 -9.60 -22.82 -40.28
N LYS A 168 -9.44 -24.04 -40.80
CA LYS A 168 -8.44 -24.39 -41.81
C LYS A 168 -8.84 -25.73 -42.46
N HIS A 169 -9.52 -25.64 -43.60
CA HIS A 169 -9.45 -26.68 -44.62
C HIS A 169 -8.04 -26.64 -45.21
N THR A 170 -7.28 -27.70 -45.00
CA THR A 170 -6.05 -27.96 -45.76
C THR A 170 -6.42 -28.96 -46.86
N VAL A 171 -6.29 -28.53 -48.11
CA VAL A 171 -6.28 -29.39 -49.30
C VAL A 171 -4.83 -29.74 -49.60
#